data_AF-A0A4R3P0V5-F1
#
_entry.id   AF-A0A4R3P0V5-F1
#
_cell.length_a   1.000
_cell.length_b   1.000
_cell.length_c   1.000
_cell.angle_alpha   90.00
_cell.angle_beta   90.00
_cell.angle_gamma   90.00
#
_symmetry.space_group_name_H-M   'P 1'
#
loop_
_entity.id
_entity.type
_entity.pdbx_description
1 polymer ?
#
loop_
_entity_poly.entity_id
_entity_poly.type
_entity_poly.pdbx_seq_one_letter_code
_entity_poly.pdbx_strand_id
1 'polypeptide(L)'
;MDPARSAHPCPEKPTTQPDLEHEIDEKVKAFLDRPIEGEWSYLWIAATYLKVRRGGRIISVAVIIAVGVNTDGRREVLGIEIATSEAEPIWTELLRKLTRRGLRGVKLVVSGAHEGIKAVVSKILPAT
;
A
#
# COMPACT_ATOMS: atom_id res chain seq x y z
N MET A 1 56.48 -5.23 4.35
CA MET A 1 55.47 -4.75 3.39
C MET A 1 54.91 -5.99 2.73
N ASP A 2 53.74 -6.45 3.17
CA ASP A 2 53.07 -7.63 2.61
C ASP A 2 51.81 -7.14 1.87
N PRO A 3 51.71 -7.30 0.53
CA PRO A 3 50.64 -6.69 -0.26
C PRO A 3 49.34 -7.49 -0.27
N ALA A 4 49.24 -8.63 0.43
CA ALA A 4 48.04 -9.46 0.44
C ALA A 4 47.10 -9.12 1.60
N ARG A 5 46.43 -7.96 1.54
CA ARG A 5 45.18 -7.76 2.31
C ARG A 5 44.12 -8.67 1.70
N SER A 6 43.99 -9.86 2.27
CA SER A 6 42.91 -10.81 2.05
C SER A 6 41.57 -10.06 2.04
N ALA A 7 40.95 -9.98 0.86
CA ALA A 7 39.56 -9.60 0.77
C ALA A 7 38.77 -10.70 1.49
N HIS A 8 38.16 -10.36 2.62
CA HIS A 8 37.19 -11.25 3.25
C HIS A 8 36.12 -11.58 2.20
N PRO A 9 35.89 -12.85 1.85
CA PRO A 9 34.78 -13.22 0.99
C PRO A 9 33.49 -12.72 1.64
N CYS A 10 32.62 -12.09 0.84
CA CYS A 10 31.26 -11.81 1.28
C CYS A 10 30.65 -13.16 1.73
N PRO A 11 30.12 -13.27 2.96
CA PRO A 11 29.52 -14.53 3.39
C PRO A 11 28.44 -14.94 2.39
N GLU A 12 28.51 -16.19 1.91
CA GLU A 12 27.45 -16.76 1.09
C GLU A 12 26.12 -16.64 1.85
N LYS A 13 25.06 -16.23 1.14
CA LYS A 13 23.72 -16.08 1.74
C LYS A 13 23.33 -17.39 2.43
N PRO A 14 22.85 -17.36 3.68
CA PRO A 14 22.37 -18.57 4.32
C PRO A 14 21.19 -19.12 3.52
N THR A 15 21.22 -20.42 3.25
CA THR A 15 20.22 -21.16 2.46
C THR A 15 18.81 -21.15 3.07
N THR A 16 18.63 -20.57 4.26
CA THR A 16 17.36 -20.42 5.01
C THR A 16 16.59 -19.12 4.72
N GLN A 17 17.12 -18.23 3.89
CA GLN A 17 16.49 -16.94 3.59
C GLN A 17 15.14 -16.99 2.81
N PRO A 18 14.85 -17.96 1.92
CA PRO A 18 13.59 -17.99 1.16
C PRO A 18 12.34 -18.17 2.03
N ASP A 19 12.45 -18.95 3.11
CA ASP A 19 11.32 -19.31 3.96
C ASP A 19 10.77 -18.10 4.73
N LEU A 20 11.68 -17.21 5.16
CA LEU A 20 11.31 -15.97 5.86
C LEU A 20 10.67 -14.94 4.93
N GLU A 21 11.16 -14.83 3.69
CA GLU A 21 10.61 -13.93 2.68
C GLU A 21 9.17 -14.35 2.33
N HIS A 22 8.93 -15.65 2.15
CA HIS A 22 7.60 -16.19 1.89
C HIS A 22 6.65 -15.99 3.07
N GLU A 23 7.11 -16.21 4.31
CA GLU A 23 6.30 -15.98 5.51
C GLU A 23 5.86 -14.51 5.63
N ILE A 24 6.75 -13.57 5.29
CA ILE A 24 6.41 -12.14 5.29
C ILE A 24 5.37 -11.84 4.22
N ASP A 25 5.52 -12.38 3.01
CA ASP A 25 4.55 -12.18 1.93
C ASP A 25 3.15 -12.68 2.32
N GLU A 26 3.07 -13.84 2.97
CA GLU A 26 1.81 -14.38 3.50
C GLU A 26 1.18 -13.44 4.56
N LYS A 27 1.98 -12.93 5.49
CA LYS A 27 1.52 -11.98 6.52
C LYS A 27 1.06 -10.66 5.91
N VAL A 28 1.78 -10.14 4.92
CA VAL A 28 1.40 -8.92 4.20
C VAL A 28 0.08 -9.14 3.47
N LYS A 29 -0.08 -10.26 2.77
CA LYS A 29 -1.32 -10.61 2.09
C LYS A 29 -2.48 -10.73 3.08
N ALA A 30 -2.31 -11.48 4.17
CA ALA A 30 -3.33 -11.60 5.21
C ALA A 30 -3.72 -10.24 5.80
N PHE A 31 -2.75 -9.35 6.02
CA PHE A 31 -3.01 -7.98 6.49
C PHE A 31 -3.80 -7.17 5.47
N LEU A 32 -3.46 -7.24 4.18
CA LEU A 32 -4.12 -6.49 3.10
C LEU A 32 -5.51 -7.04 2.73
N ASP A 33 -5.79 -8.30 3.04
CA ASP A 33 -7.07 -8.95 2.78
C ASP A 33 -8.00 -8.99 4.00
N ARG A 34 -7.50 -8.66 5.21
CA ARG A 34 -8.28 -8.74 6.46
C ARG A 34 -9.62 -7.97 6.37
N PRO A 35 -10.70 -8.48 6.97
CA PRO A 35 -11.95 -7.72 7.10
C PRO A 35 -11.73 -6.37 7.76
N ILE A 36 -12.51 -5.38 7.34
CA ILE A 36 -12.57 -4.06 7.94
C ILE A 36 -13.85 -4.02 8.77
N GLU A 37 -13.71 -4.07 10.08
CA GLU A 37 -14.84 -4.09 11.02
C GLU A 37 -15.08 -2.70 11.60
N GLY A 38 -16.35 -2.43 11.94
CA GLY A 38 -16.78 -1.17 12.54
C GLY A 38 -16.89 0.00 11.56
N GLU A 39 -17.07 1.19 12.13
CA GLU A 39 -17.32 2.43 11.39
C GLU A 39 -16.05 3.30 11.29
N TRP A 40 -15.77 3.79 10.09
CA TRP A 40 -14.53 4.51 9.77
C TRP A 40 -14.84 5.91 9.26
N SER A 41 -14.96 6.86 10.20
CA SER A 41 -15.45 8.22 9.90
C SER A 41 -14.55 9.03 8.96
N TYR A 42 -13.24 8.76 8.94
CA TYR A 42 -12.28 9.49 8.12
C TYR A 42 -11.42 8.55 7.30
N LEU A 43 -11.12 8.93 6.06
CA LEU A 43 -10.20 8.22 5.19
C LEU A 43 -9.13 9.18 4.67
N TRP A 44 -7.88 8.93 5.02
CA TRP A 44 -6.72 9.60 4.45
C TRP A 44 -6.16 8.73 3.33
N ILE A 45 -5.97 9.30 2.15
CA ILE A 45 -5.51 8.55 0.99
C ILE A 45 -4.55 9.38 0.14
N ALA A 46 -3.38 8.81 -0.15
CA ALA A 46 -2.32 9.48 -0.88
C ALA A 46 -1.50 8.48 -1.69
N ALA A 47 -0.81 8.99 -2.70
CA ALA A 47 0.19 8.26 -3.46
C ALA A 47 1.59 8.85 -3.20
N THR A 48 2.60 7.98 -3.23
CA THR A 48 4.00 8.37 -3.31
C THR A 48 4.69 7.57 -4.42
N TYR A 49 5.65 8.18 -5.10
CA TYR A 49 6.37 7.50 -6.17
C TYR A 49 7.68 6.91 -5.68
N LEU A 50 7.86 5.62 -5.92
CA LEU A 50 9.10 4.91 -5.64
C LEU A 50 9.80 4.50 -6.94
N LYS A 51 11.14 4.52 -6.93
CA LYS A 51 11.97 3.96 -8.01
C LYS A 51 12.24 2.50 -7.72
N VAL A 52 11.79 1.62 -8.63
CA VAL A 52 11.95 0.17 -8.48
C VAL A 52 12.63 -0.41 -9.72
N ARG A 53 13.41 -1.47 -9.55
CA ARG A 53 14.05 -2.18 -10.67
C ARG A 53 13.13 -3.30 -11.14
N ARG A 54 12.70 -3.26 -12.40
CA ARG A 54 11.84 -4.28 -13.04
C ARG A 54 12.34 -4.55 -14.45
N GLY A 55 12.54 -5.83 -14.81
CA GLY A 55 13.04 -6.20 -16.14
C GLY A 55 14.37 -5.54 -16.53
N GLY A 56 15.28 -5.39 -15.57
CA GLY A 56 16.59 -4.75 -15.80
C GLY A 56 16.58 -3.22 -15.88
N ARG A 57 15.42 -2.55 -15.77
CA ARG A 57 15.28 -1.08 -15.83
C ARG A 57 14.75 -0.51 -14.52
N ILE A 58 15.13 0.74 -14.21
CA ILE A 58 14.53 1.48 -13.10
C ILE A 58 13.28 2.20 -13.63
N ILE A 59 12.13 1.93 -13.01
CA ILE A 59 10.84 2.56 -13.34
C ILE A 59 10.29 3.29 -12.11
N SER A 60 9.44 4.30 -12.35
CA SER A 60 8.63 4.93 -11.29
C SER A 60 7.35 4.12 -11.11
N VAL A 61 7.01 3.76 -9.88
CA VAL A 61 5.71 3.17 -9.53
C VAL A 61 5.02 4.04 -8.50
N ALA A 62 3.70 4.18 -8.60
CA ALA A 62 2.88 4.81 -7.59
C ALA A 62 2.58 3.78 -6.49
N VAL A 63 2.86 4.14 -5.25
CA VAL A 63 2.43 3.39 -4.06
C VAL A 63 1.34 4.20 -3.40
N ILE A 64 0.13 3.65 -3.43
CA ILE A 64 -1.06 4.28 -2.88
C ILE A 64 -1.34 3.67 -1.51
N ILE A 65 -1.58 4.52 -0.52
CA ILE A 65 -1.83 4.11 0.87
C ILE A 65 -3.15 4.72 1.33
N ALA A 66 -4.01 3.89 1.89
CA ALA A 66 -5.27 4.28 2.51
C ALA A 66 -5.21 4.05 4.02
N VAL A 67 -5.37 5.12 4.79
CA VAL A 67 -5.39 5.13 6.26
C VAL A 67 -6.77 5.54 6.73
N GLY A 68 -7.45 4.65 7.46
CA GLY A 68 -8.73 4.93 8.09
C GLY A 68 -8.56 5.48 9.50
N VAL A 69 -9.54 6.25 9.94
CA VAL A 69 -9.74 6.59 11.36
C VAL A 69 -11.10 6.08 11.79
N ASN A 70 -11.12 5.20 12.80
CA ASN A 70 -12.37 4.67 13.35
C ASN A 70 -13.03 5.69 14.30
N THR A 71 -14.22 5.35 14.82
CA THR A 71 -14.98 6.20 15.76
C THR A 71 -14.27 6.48 17.08
N ASP A 72 -13.32 5.62 17.47
CA ASP A 72 -12.51 5.78 18.68
C ASP A 72 -11.26 6.65 18.44
N GLY A 73 -11.08 7.16 17.22
CA GLY A 73 -9.91 7.94 16.83
C GLY A 73 -8.67 7.11 16.49
N ARG A 74 -8.78 5.77 16.46
CA ARG A 74 -7.67 4.88 16.09
C ARG A 74 -7.40 4.98 14.60
N ARG A 75 -6.13 5.19 14.25
CA ARG A 75 -5.61 5.23 12.88
C ARG A 75 -5.03 3.88 12.47
N GLU A 76 -5.42 3.40 11.30
CA GLU A 76 -4.89 2.16 10.73
C GLU A 76 -4.71 2.23 9.23
N VAL A 77 -3.66 1.58 8.72
CA VAL A 77 -3.56 1.30 7.29
C VAL A 77 -4.61 0.25 6.94
N LEU A 78 -5.54 0.66 6.08
CA LEU A 78 -6.62 -0.19 5.58
C LEU A 78 -6.25 -0.87 4.27
N GLY A 79 -5.41 -0.24 3.44
CA GLY A 79 -4.95 -0.84 2.19
C GLY A 79 -3.74 -0.15 1.60
N ILE A 80 -3.01 -0.91 0.77
CA ILE A 80 -1.89 -0.44 -0.03
C ILE A 80 -2.06 -1.01 -1.43
N GLU A 81 -1.81 -0.21 -2.46
CA GLU A 81 -1.82 -0.64 -3.86
C GLU A 81 -0.56 -0.13 -4.57
N ILE A 82 0.08 -0.99 -5.37
CA ILE A 82 1.20 -0.60 -6.24
C ILE A 82 0.66 -0.49 -7.66
N ALA A 83 0.79 0.68 -8.25
CA ALA A 83 0.23 1.00 -9.57
C ALA A 83 1.26 1.65 -10.49
N THR A 84 0.93 1.67 -11.79
CA THR A 84 1.74 2.34 -12.82
C THR A 84 1.48 3.84 -12.91
N SER A 85 0.36 4.32 -12.35
CA SER A 85 -0.06 5.73 -12.38
C SER A 85 -1.14 6.00 -11.32
N GLU A 86 -1.53 7.27 -11.18
CA GLU A 86 -2.63 7.75 -10.34
C GLU A 86 -3.94 7.93 -11.15
N ALA A 87 -4.17 7.08 -12.16
CA ALA A 87 -5.37 7.16 -12.99
C ALA A 87 -6.65 6.73 -12.24
N GLU A 88 -7.81 7.26 -12.68
CA GLU A 88 -9.13 6.96 -12.11
C GLU A 88 -9.40 5.46 -11.86
N PRO A 89 -9.07 4.53 -12.78
CA PRO A 89 -9.35 3.10 -12.58
C PRO A 89 -8.58 2.50 -11.40
N ILE A 90 -7.37 3.00 -11.13
CA ILE A 90 -6.54 2.52 -10.02
C ILE A 90 -7.18 2.92 -8.68
N TRP A 91 -7.59 4.18 -8.54
CA TRP A 91 -8.31 4.65 -7.36
C TRP A 91 -9.63 3.89 -7.17
N THR A 92 -10.35 3.65 -8.27
CA THR A 92 -11.61 2.92 -8.28
C THR A 92 -11.43 1.51 -7.72
N GLU A 93 -10.41 0.79 -8.19
CA GLU A 93 -10.18 -0.57 -7.74
C GLU A 93 -9.80 -0.63 -6.25
N LEU A 94 -8.93 0.27 -5.78
CA LEU A 94 -8.57 0.34 -4.37
C LEU A 94 -9.80 0.61 -3.48
N LEU A 95 -10.60 1.63 -3.78
CA LEU A 95 -11.79 1.94 -2.97
C LEU A 95 -12.84 0.82 -3.03
N ARG A 96 -12.98 0.13 -4.17
CA ARG A 96 -13.82 -1.07 -4.28
C ARG A 96 -13.30 -2.22 -3.41
N LYS A 97 -11.99 -2.46 -3.39
CA LYS A 97 -11.38 -3.48 -2.50
C LYS A 97 -11.69 -3.17 -1.04
N LEU A 98 -11.53 -1.92 -0.60
CA LEU A 98 -11.81 -1.51 0.78
C LEU A 98 -13.29 -1.66 1.15
N THR A 99 -14.20 -1.21 0.27
CA THR A 99 -15.65 -1.35 0.51
C THR A 99 -16.13 -2.80 0.52
N ARG A 100 -15.59 -3.66 -0.37
CA ARG A 100 -15.85 -5.12 -0.34
C ARG A 100 -15.37 -5.77 0.96
N ARG A 101 -14.26 -5.28 1.52
CA ARG A 101 -13.71 -5.77 2.80
C ARG A 101 -14.47 -5.27 4.04
N GLY A 102 -15.40 -4.32 3.89
CA GLY A 102 -16.24 -3.84 4.99
C GLY A 102 -16.06 -2.37 5.36
N LEU A 103 -15.30 -1.57 4.60
CA LEU A 103 -15.20 -0.13 4.87
C LEU A 103 -16.57 0.56 4.76
N ARG A 104 -17.06 1.10 5.87
CA ARG A 104 -18.33 1.82 6.02
C ARG A 104 -18.16 3.08 6.88
N GLY A 105 -19.12 3.99 6.79
CA GLY A 105 -19.20 5.17 7.66
C GLY A 105 -18.29 6.34 7.30
N VAL A 106 -17.66 6.34 6.12
CA VAL A 106 -16.75 7.42 5.72
C VAL A 106 -17.51 8.71 5.51
N LYS A 107 -17.19 9.72 6.34
CA LYS A 107 -17.79 11.07 6.30
C LYS A 107 -16.89 12.10 5.63
N LEU A 108 -15.57 11.89 5.69
CA LEU A 108 -14.59 12.78 5.10
C LEU A 108 -13.43 11.98 4.51
N VAL A 109 -13.10 12.29 3.26
CA VAL A 109 -11.89 11.80 2.60
C VAL A 109 -10.90 12.95 2.47
N VAL A 110 -9.69 12.75 3.01
CA VAL A 110 -8.57 13.68 2.88
C VAL A 110 -7.60 13.10 1.87
N SER A 111 -7.31 13.86 0.82
CA SER A 111 -6.42 13.43 -0.27
C SER A 111 -5.62 14.60 -0.83
N GLY A 112 -4.52 14.29 -1.50
CA GLY A 112 -3.82 15.28 -2.34
C GLY A 112 -4.71 15.72 -3.51
N ALA A 113 -4.46 16.92 -4.06
CA ALA A 113 -5.33 17.58 -5.04
C ALA A 113 -5.37 16.93 -6.45
N HIS A 114 -5.13 15.63 -6.58
CA HIS A 114 -5.14 14.92 -7.85
C HIS A 114 -6.59 14.75 -8.37
N GLU A 115 -6.81 15.06 -9.65
CA GLU A 115 -8.17 15.04 -10.23
C GLU A 115 -8.79 13.63 -10.24
N GLY A 116 -7.95 12.61 -10.43
CA GLY A 116 -8.39 11.21 -10.52
C GLY A 116 -9.08 10.69 -9.26
N ILE A 117 -8.75 11.21 -8.07
CA ILE A 117 -9.34 10.71 -6.81
C ILE A 117 -10.68 11.38 -6.49
N LYS A 118 -10.84 12.67 -6.80
CA LYS A 118 -12.05 13.44 -6.48
C LYS A 118 -13.29 12.82 -7.13
N ALA A 119 -13.20 12.51 -8.42
CA ALA A 119 -14.32 11.92 -9.16
C ALA A 119 -14.72 10.54 -8.62
N VAL A 120 -13.74 9.74 -8.18
CA VAL A 120 -13.96 8.36 -7.73
C VAL A 120 -14.57 8.32 -6.34
N VAL A 121 -14.09 9.17 -5.43
CA VAL A 121 -14.61 9.25 -4.06
C VAL A 121 -16.12 9.50 -4.08
N SER A 122 -16.59 10.49 -4.86
CA SER A 122 -18.02 10.78 -4.96
C SER A 122 -18.85 9.63 -5.55
N LYS A 123 -18.26 8.78 -6.41
CA LYS A 123 -18.94 7.62 -7.02
C LYS A 123 -19.04 6.42 -6.07
N ILE A 124 -18.02 6.18 -5.24
CA ILE A 124 -17.89 4.94 -4.46
C ILE A 124 -18.23 5.12 -2.98
N LEU A 125 -17.95 6.30 -2.43
CA LEU A 125 -18.20 6.65 -1.03
C LEU A 125 -19.21 7.81 -0.99
N PRO A 126 -20.49 7.56 -1.37
CA PRO A 126 -21.50 8.61 -1.34
C PRO A 126 -21.71 9.08 0.10
N ALA A 127 -21.79 10.39 0.29
CA ALA A 127 -22.21 10.96 1.57
C ALA A 127 -23.64 10.49 1.86
N THR A 128 -23.83 9.87 3.01
CA THR A 128 -25.17 9.56 3.56
C THR A 128 -25.52 10.58 4.62
#